data_AF-A0A938VM90-F1
#
_entry.id   AF-A0A938VM90-F1
#
_cell.length_a   1.000
_cell.length_b   1.000
_cell.length_c   1.000
_cell.angle_alpha   90.00
_cell.angle_beta   90.00
_cell.angle_gamma   90.00
#
_symmetry.space_group_name_H-M   'P 1'
#
loop_
_entity.id
_entity.type
_entity.pdbx_description
1 polymer ?
#
loop_
_entity_poly.entity_id
_entity_poly.type
_entity_poly.pdbx_seq_one_letter_code
_entity_poly.pdbx_strand_id
1 'polypeptide(L)'
;MSDPTVELVGDFTPDEAQFLWDTFDHCRIELLARSRRSADLALVRWTPAPASRERPPQDGGCARVSDPSRIPVTAYYVLERRARDFALTRVDSGADLESKYPGQFDASLIPDRPKPTGCLPGLLIPFGKSLG
;
A
#
# COMPACT_ATOMS: atom_id res chain seq x y z
N MET A 1 18.05 -7.97 -19.56
CA MET A 1 17.60 -8.42 -18.23
C MET A 1 17.29 -7.15 -17.47
N SER A 2 16.05 -6.93 -17.07
CA SER A 2 15.72 -5.82 -16.20
C SER A 2 16.15 -6.23 -14.79
N ASP A 3 17.19 -5.61 -14.25
CA ASP A 3 17.58 -5.81 -12.84
C ASP A 3 16.36 -5.60 -11.93
N PRO A 4 16.14 -6.45 -10.91
CA PRO A 4 15.14 -6.18 -9.90
C PRO A 4 15.52 -4.89 -9.17
N THR A 5 14.89 -3.80 -9.59
CA THR A 5 15.22 -2.47 -9.07
C THR A 5 14.29 -2.21 -7.89
N VAL A 6 14.79 -2.47 -6.68
CA VAL A 6 14.17 -2.02 -5.45
C VAL A 6 14.73 -0.64 -5.09
N GLU A 7 13.86 0.38 -5.09
CA GLU A 7 14.21 1.73 -4.67
C GLU A 7 13.91 1.89 -3.18
N LEU A 8 14.95 2.13 -2.36
CA LEU A 8 14.81 2.43 -0.94
C LEU A 8 14.85 3.95 -0.72
N VAL A 9 13.87 4.49 -0.01
CA VAL A 9 13.75 5.93 0.29
C VAL A 9 13.69 6.17 1.79
N GLY A 10 14.70 6.85 2.31
CA GLY A 10 14.88 7.13 3.74
C GLY A 10 16.12 6.46 4.33
N ASP A 11 16.40 6.73 5.60
CA ASP A 11 17.58 6.24 6.31
C ASP A 11 17.39 4.80 6.82
N PHE A 12 17.62 3.82 5.95
CA PHE A 12 17.74 2.42 6.31
C PHE A 12 19.15 2.08 6.77
N THR A 13 19.27 1.21 7.76
CA THR A 13 20.56 0.60 8.10
C THR A 13 20.99 -0.37 6.98
N PRO A 14 22.28 -0.67 6.82
CA PRO A 14 22.75 -1.61 5.81
C PRO A 14 22.10 -3.00 5.92
N ASP A 15 21.88 -3.49 7.14
CA ASP A 15 21.24 -4.77 7.40
C ASP A 15 19.77 -4.79 6.92
N GLU A 16 19.04 -3.70 7.18
CA GLU A 16 17.64 -3.55 6.74
C GLU A 16 17.54 -3.43 5.22
N ALA A 17 18.43 -2.64 4.62
CA ALA A 17 18.47 -2.47 3.17
C ALA A 17 18.71 -3.81 2.46
N GLN A 18 19.69 -4.60 2.95
CA GLN A 18 19.98 -5.92 2.42
C GLN A 18 18.76 -6.85 2.53
N PHE A 19 18.15 -6.93 3.71
CA PHE A 19 16.96 -7.75 3.91
C PHE A 19 15.80 -7.35 2.99
N LEU A 20 15.56 -6.05 2.80
CA LEU A 20 14.50 -5.55 1.91
C LEU A 20 14.79 -5.85 0.43
N TRP A 21 16.05 -5.79 0.00
CA TRP A 21 16.48 -6.20 -1.33
C TRP A 21 16.33 -7.71 -1.58
N ASP A 22 16.58 -8.54 -0.57
CA ASP A 22 16.40 -9.99 -0.67
C ASP A 22 14.91 -10.41 -0.61
N THR A 23 14.05 -9.56 -0.05
CA THR A 23 12.63 -9.88 0.18
C THR A 23 11.70 -9.43 -0.94
N PHE A 24 12.02 -8.31 -1.59
CA PHE A 24 11.15 -7.70 -2.58
C PHE A 24 11.84 -7.56 -3.94
N ASP A 25 11.02 -7.51 -4.99
CA ASP A 25 11.44 -7.25 -6.35
C ASP A 25 10.58 -6.14 -6.96
N HIS A 26 11.18 -5.32 -7.82
CA HIS A 26 10.48 -4.31 -8.64
C HIS A 26 9.52 -3.41 -7.84
N CYS A 27 10.03 -2.75 -6.80
CA CYS A 27 9.22 -1.91 -5.93
C CYS A 27 9.97 -0.70 -5.39
N ARG A 28 9.21 0.25 -4.84
CA ARG A 28 9.71 1.35 -4.03
C ARG A 28 9.28 1.15 -2.59
N ILE A 29 10.25 1.18 -1.68
CA ILE A 29 10.04 1.03 -0.23
C ILE A 29 10.49 2.32 0.46
N GLU A 30 9.56 2.96 1.16
CA GLU A 30 9.80 4.23 1.83
C GLU A 30 9.68 4.07 3.33
N LEU A 31 10.70 4.52 4.07
CA LEU A 31 10.66 4.59 5.52
C LEU A 31 9.74 5.73 5.94
N LEU A 32 8.58 5.40 6.52
CA LEU A 32 7.63 6.40 7.00
C LEU A 32 7.99 6.90 8.40
N ALA A 33 8.36 5.98 9.29
CA ALA A 33 8.71 6.31 10.67
C ALA A 33 9.54 5.22 11.32
N ARG A 34 10.42 5.64 12.24
CA ARG A 34 10.99 4.75 13.27
C ARG A 34 10.07 4.73 14.49
N SER A 35 10.06 3.64 15.24
CA SER A 35 9.24 3.58 16.45
C SER A 35 9.68 4.61 17.49
N ARG A 36 8.71 5.12 18.24
CA ARG A 36 8.90 6.06 19.36
C ARG A 36 9.44 5.39 20.62
N ARG A 37 9.32 4.07 20.75
CA ARG A 37 9.65 3.33 21.99
C ARG A 37 10.64 2.17 21.78
N SER A 38 10.91 1.78 20.54
CA SER A 38 11.85 0.71 20.22
C SER A 38 12.71 1.10 19.02
N ALA A 39 14.01 0.88 19.12
CA ALA A 39 14.94 1.08 18.02
C ALA A 39 14.84 -0.03 16.96
N ASP A 40 14.18 -1.15 17.29
CA ASP A 40 14.11 -2.35 16.46
C ASP A 40 12.92 -2.35 15.49
N LEU A 41 12.06 -1.32 15.53
CA LEU A 41 10.84 -1.26 14.74
C LEU A 41 10.85 -0.07 13.77
N ALA A 42 10.50 -0.33 12.52
CA ALA A 42 10.31 0.67 11.48
C ALA A 42 9.02 0.45 10.70
N LEU A 43 8.27 1.51 10.44
CA LEU A 43 7.10 1.49 9.57
C LEU A 43 7.53 1.86 8.16
N VAL A 44 7.26 0.97 7.20
CA VAL A 44 7.60 1.16 5.79
C VAL A 44 6.36 1.13 4.92
N ARG A 45 6.38 1.93 3.85
CA ARG A 45 5.41 1.89 2.76
C ARG A 45 6.02 1.19 1.57
N TRP A 46 5.34 0.15 1.10
CA TRP A 46 5.64 -0.52 -0.14
C TRP A 46 4.74 -0.02 -1.26
N THR A 47 5.33 0.23 -2.41
CA THR A 47 4.64 0.64 -3.64
C THR A 47 5.23 -0.14 -4.81
N PRO A 48 4.41 -0.70 -5.71
CA PRO A 48 4.95 -1.37 -6.89
C PRO A 48 5.69 -0.36 -7.76
N ALA A 49 6.80 -0.79 -8.38
CA ALA A 49 7.43 0.03 -9.40
C ALA A 49 6.39 0.29 -10.50
N PRO A 50 6.36 1.50 -11.10
CA PRO A 50 5.51 1.72 -12.26
C PRO A 50 5.86 0.64 -13.28
N ALA A 51 4.86 -0.17 -13.67
CA ALA A 51 5.04 -1.11 -14.76
C ALA A 51 5.66 -0.31 -15.90
N SER A 52 6.90 -0.66 -16.27
CA SER A 52 7.56 -0.05 -17.40
C SER A 52 6.53 -0.08 -18.53
N ARG A 53 6.14 1.09 -19.03
CA ARG A 53 5.17 1.21 -20.13
C ARG A 53 5.74 0.44 -21.31
N GLU A 54 5.50 -0.87 -21.36
CA GLU A 54 5.60 -1.61 -22.59
C GLU A 54 4.58 -0.95 -23.52
N ARG A 55 5.15 -0.38 -24.58
CA ARG A 55 4.55 0.24 -25.76
C ARG A 55 3.05 -0.08 -25.90
N PRO A 56 2.16 0.93 -26.06
CA PRO A 56 0.75 0.64 -26.32
C PRO A 56 0.65 -0.34 -27.49
N PRO A 57 -0.23 -1.35 -27.45
CA PRO A 57 -0.50 -2.16 -28.62
C PRO A 57 -0.93 -1.20 -29.73
N GLN A 58 -0.08 -1.04 -30.74
CA GLN A 58 -0.48 -0.49 -32.02
C GLN A 58 -1.36 -1.57 -32.64
N ASP A 59 -2.64 -1.59 -32.30
CA ASP A 59 -3.65 -2.18 -33.17
C ASP A 59 -5.04 -1.70 -32.77
N GLY A 60 -5.80 -1.24 -33.75
CA GLY A 60 -7.13 -0.67 -33.58
C GLY A 60 -8.12 -1.70 -33.06
N GLY A 61 -8.38 -1.67 -31.76
CA GLY A 61 -9.43 -2.46 -31.14
C GLY A 61 -9.86 -1.81 -29.83
N CYS A 62 -11.14 -1.50 -29.71
CA CYS A 62 -11.74 -0.93 -28.50
C CYS A 62 -11.38 -1.77 -27.26
N ALA A 63 -10.38 -1.33 -26.50
CA ALA A 63 -10.07 -1.91 -25.20
C ALA A 63 -11.06 -1.35 -24.17
N ARG A 64 -12.02 -2.22 -23.84
CA ARG A 64 -12.99 -2.09 -22.75
C ARG A 64 -12.37 -1.48 -21.50
N VAL A 65 -13.16 -0.60 -20.87
CA VAL A 65 -13.08 -0.13 -19.47
C VAL A 65 -12.14 -0.97 -18.60
N SER A 66 -10.91 -0.50 -18.40
CA SER A 66 -10.06 -0.96 -17.32
C SER A 66 -10.36 -0.09 -16.10
N ASP A 67 -11.27 -0.62 -15.30
CA ASP A 67 -11.63 -0.24 -13.94
C ASP A 67 -10.54 0.61 -13.21
N PRO A 68 -10.83 1.87 -12.82
CA PRO A 68 -9.90 2.67 -12.00
C PRO A 68 -9.70 2.12 -10.58
N SER A 69 -10.36 1.01 -10.19
CA SER A 69 -10.10 0.28 -8.95
C SER A 69 -8.88 -0.65 -9.04
N ARG A 70 -8.21 -0.77 -10.21
CA ARG A 70 -6.89 -1.42 -10.35
C ARG A 70 -5.72 -0.46 -10.13
N ILE A 71 -5.87 0.41 -9.13
CA ILE A 71 -4.79 1.26 -8.62
C ILE A 71 -3.66 0.34 -8.12
N PRO A 72 -2.38 0.66 -8.35
CA PRO A 72 -1.28 -0.06 -7.71
C PRO A 72 -1.52 -0.14 -6.20
N VAL A 73 -1.62 -1.36 -5.66
CA VAL A 73 -1.97 -1.59 -4.25
C VAL A 73 -0.77 -1.23 -3.39
N THR A 74 -0.74 0.00 -2.87
CA THR A 74 0.17 0.37 -1.78
C THR A 74 -0.08 -0.55 -0.57
N ALA A 75 1.00 -1.00 0.06
CA ALA A 75 0.95 -1.80 1.28
C ALA A 75 1.82 -1.17 2.37
N TYR A 76 1.48 -1.42 3.63
CA TYR A 76 2.21 -0.94 4.79
C TYR A 76 2.70 -2.14 5.59
N TYR A 77 3.95 -2.06 6.04
CA TYR A 77 4.58 -3.11 6.83
C TYR A 77 5.32 -2.50 8.01
N VAL A 78 5.34 -3.22 9.13
CA VAL A 78 6.32 -2.99 10.19
C VAL A 78 7.48 -3.96 9.95
N LEU A 79 8.67 -3.38 9.73
CA LEU A 79 9.95 -4.08 9.75
C LEU A 79 10.41 -4.17 11.20
N GLU A 80 10.61 -5.39 11.68
CA GLU A 80 11.06 -5.71 13.03
C GLU A 80 12.43 -6.38 12.97
N ARG A 81 13.43 -5.78 13.62
CA ARG A 81 14.72 -6.39 13.87
C ARG A 81 14.59 -7.38 15.03
N ARG A 82 14.93 -8.63 14.77
CA ARG A 82 15.05 -9.69 15.78
C ARG A 82 16.52 -9.98 16.04
N ALA A 83 16.81 -10.76 17.07
CA ALA A 83 18.17 -11.03 17.52
C ALA A 83 19.14 -11.51 16.41
N ARG A 84 18.65 -12.15 15.34
CA ARG A 84 19.47 -12.65 14.22
C ARG A 84 18.83 -12.50 12.84
N ASP A 85 17.70 -11.81 12.73
CA ASP A 85 16.91 -11.78 11.50
C ASP A 85 15.96 -10.58 11.46
N PHE A 86 15.22 -10.41 10.37
CA PHE A 86 14.15 -9.42 10.25
C PHE A 86 12.80 -10.07 9.95
N ALA A 87 11.73 -9.45 10.46
CA ALA A 87 10.38 -9.84 10.15
C ALA A 87 9.60 -8.66 9.55
N LEU A 88 8.75 -8.97 8.56
CA LEU A 88 7.79 -8.02 8.01
C LEU A 88 6.38 -8.42 8.41
N THR A 89 5.71 -7.53 9.13
CA THR A 89 4.31 -7.71 9.50
C THR A 89 3.46 -6.73 8.69
N ARG A 90 2.55 -7.26 7.88
CA ARG A 90 1.61 -6.44 7.11
C ARG A 90 0.63 -5.73 8.04
N VAL A 91 0.36 -4.47 7.72
CA VAL A 91 -0.60 -3.62 8.41
C VAL A 91 -1.59 -3.03 7.41
N ASP A 92 -2.88 -3.20 7.69
CA ASP A 92 -3.94 -2.84 6.73
C ASP A 92 -4.60 -1.48 7.03
N SER A 93 -4.48 -0.96 8.25
CA SER A 93 -5.03 0.33 8.66
C SER A 93 -4.31 0.91 9.89
N GLY A 94 -4.55 2.19 10.21
CA GLY A 94 -4.03 2.79 11.44
C GLY A 94 -4.54 2.11 12.71
N ALA A 95 -5.78 1.61 12.71
CA ALA A 95 -6.34 0.85 13.83
C ALA A 95 -5.65 -0.52 14.00
N ASP A 96 -5.33 -1.19 12.88
CA ASP A 96 -4.55 -2.45 12.91
C ASP A 96 -3.11 -2.19 13.40
N LEU A 97 -2.51 -1.06 13.00
CA LEU A 97 -1.19 -0.64 13.49
C LEU A 97 -1.19 -0.47 15.00
N GLU A 98 -2.15 0.29 15.54
CA GLU A 98 -2.25 0.56 16.98
C GLU A 98 -2.59 -0.71 17.76
N SER A 99 -3.40 -1.61 17.20
CA SER A 99 -3.72 -2.89 17.85
C SER A 99 -2.51 -3.82 17.94
N LYS A 100 -1.65 -3.87 16.92
CA LYS A 100 -0.48 -4.76 16.87
C LYS A 100 0.74 -4.16 17.58
N TYR A 101 0.90 -2.84 17.49
CA TYR A 101 2.07 -2.09 17.95
C TYR A 101 1.66 -0.84 18.75
N PRO A 102 0.98 -1.00 19.90
CA PRO A 102 0.35 0.11 20.63
C PRO A 102 1.37 1.16 21.07
N GLY A 103 1.12 2.42 20.68
CA GLY A 103 1.96 3.57 21.01
C GLY A 103 3.38 3.54 20.41
N GLN A 104 3.68 2.62 19.48
CA GLN A 104 4.97 2.55 18.80
C GLN A 104 5.07 3.57 17.66
N PHE A 105 3.95 3.81 16.95
CA PHE A 105 3.89 4.64 15.75
C PHE A 105 2.71 5.62 15.83
N ASP A 106 2.68 6.56 14.90
CA ASP A 106 1.50 7.40 14.69
C ASP A 106 0.51 6.69 13.75
N ALA A 107 -0.68 6.35 14.26
CA ALA A 107 -1.69 5.61 13.48
C ALA A 107 -2.18 6.38 12.23
N SER A 108 -2.04 7.71 12.19
CA SER A 108 -2.45 8.54 11.05
C SER A 108 -1.55 8.37 9.81
N LEU A 109 -0.38 7.74 9.96
CA LEU A 109 0.55 7.48 8.86
C LEU A 109 0.01 6.46 7.84
N ILE A 110 -0.96 5.63 8.25
CA ILE A 110 -1.66 4.72 7.36
C ILE A 110 -3.02 5.36 7.04
N PRO A 111 -3.25 5.81 5.79
CA PRO A 111 -4.53 6.37 5.41
C PRO A 111 -5.60 5.29 5.55
N ASP A 112 -6.72 5.63 6.17
CA ASP A 112 -7.91 4.81 6.08
C ASP A 112 -8.26 4.62 4.60
N ARG A 113 -8.38 3.36 4.16
CA ARG A 113 -8.98 3.14 2.85
C ARG A 113 -10.36 3.79 2.89
N PRO A 114 -10.72 4.62 1.91
CA PRO A 114 -12.11 5.02 1.79
C PRO A 114 -12.92 3.73 1.71
N LYS A 115 -13.82 3.51 2.68
CA LYS A 115 -14.81 2.46 2.57
C LYS A 115 -15.43 2.61 1.17
N PRO A 116 -15.51 1.55 0.36
CA PRO A 116 -16.28 1.66 -0.86
C PRO A 116 -17.66 2.13 -0.44
N THR A 117 -18.02 3.35 -0.86
CA THR A 117 -19.35 3.93 -0.69
C THR A 117 -20.27 3.17 -1.65
N GLY A 118 -20.44 1.87 -1.38
CA GLY A 118 -21.26 0.96 -2.13
C GLY A 118 -22.70 1.16 -1.71
N CYS A 119 -23.49 1.68 -2.65
CA CYS A 119 -24.93 1.65 -2.71
C CYS A 119 -25.67 2.35 -1.55
N LEU A 120 -26.16 3.57 -1.82
CA LEU A 120 -27.40 4.02 -1.19
C LEU A 120 -28.49 2.97 -1.47
N PRO A 121 -29.01 2.23 -0.48
CA PRO A 121 -30.23 1.48 -0.68
C PRO A 121 -31.39 2.46 -0.59
N GLY A 122 -32.12 2.63 -1.69
CA GLY A 122 -33.47 3.20 -1.67
C GLY A 122 -33.54 4.72 -1.76
N LEU A 123 -33.37 5.26 -2.96
CA LEU A 123 -34.32 6.29 -3.39
C LEU A 123 -35.46 5.56 -4.10
N LEU A 124 -36.43 5.10 -3.31
CA LEU A 124 -37.78 4.84 -3.80
C LEU A 124 -38.25 6.13 -4.46
N ILE A 125 -38.25 6.17 -5.80
CA ILE A 125 -39.04 7.15 -6.52
C ILE A 125 -40.48 6.66 -6.36
N PRO A 126 -41.35 7.33 -5.59
CA PRO A 126 -42.76 6.97 -5.61
C PRO A 126 -43.30 7.23 -7.02
N PHE A 127 -43.78 6.16 -7.65
CA PHE A 127 -44.76 6.28 -8.72
C PHE A 127 -45.90 7.18 -8.23
N GLY A 128 -46.17 8.28 -8.93
CA GLY A 128 -47.37 9.07 -8.69
C GLY A 128 -47.33 10.50 -9.22
N LYS A 129 -47.66 10.69 -10.50
CA LYS A 129 -49.03 11.08 -10.90
C LYS A 129 -49.13 11.27 -12.41
N SER A 130 -50.24 10.74 -12.92
CA SER A 130 -50.79 10.98 -14.25
C SER A 130 -51.57 12.31 -14.28
N LEU A 131 -51.74 12.82 -15.51
CA LEU A 131 -52.65 13.85 -16.02
C LEU A 131 -52.38 15.35 -15.76
N GLY A 132 -52.36 16.07 -16.88
CA GLY A 132 -52.35 17.51 -17.08
C GLY A 132 -52.06 17.83 -18.53
#